data_AF-X1ADR3-F1
#
_entry.id   AF-X1ADR3-F1
#
_cell.length_a   1.000
_cell.length_b   1.000
_cell.length_c   1.000
_cell.angle_alpha   90.00
_cell.angle_beta   90.00
_cell.angle_gamma   90.00
#
_symmetry.space_group_name_H-M   'P 1'
#
loop_
_entity.id
_entity.type
_entity.pdbx_description
1 polymer ?
#
loop_
_entity_poly.entity_id
_entity_poly.type
_entity_poly.pdbx_seq_one_letter_code
_entity_poly.pdbx_strand_id
1 'polypeptide(L)'
;MEILKEVIDRFIAKADPISSRNIAQGSEFDLSSATIRKEMAELEVMGYLTHPHTSAGRTPTDKGYRFYVDNVIKEELDLSADDGESSPGLDITISKDMEIETILQKSAEVLAKFTNYLSMIVAPTIQQSKFKHIELLKFHGGNLLMVLITDTGRVYKRSFVLRGKYTDLDLQGVTNILNSQLRDKNIIDIGIEDIKIQKGDSYLILLVNKIIEIIKECIKEDFHYNRIFIHGTSVILKQPEFIDLKRFRIF
;
A
#
# COMPACT_ATOMS: atom_id res chain seq x y z
N MET A 1 -24.48 -24.09 10.53
CA MET A 1 -23.38 -23.27 9.98
C MET A 1 -22.00 -23.78 10.40
N GLU A 2 -21.89 -24.50 11.52
CA GLU A 2 -20.63 -25.14 11.97
C GLU A 2 -20.00 -26.08 10.93
N ILE A 3 -20.80 -26.85 10.18
CA ILE A 3 -20.28 -27.68 9.08
C ILE A 3 -19.62 -26.84 7.97
N LEU A 4 -20.15 -25.65 7.67
CA LEU A 4 -19.53 -24.75 6.68
C LEU A 4 -18.18 -24.22 7.19
N LYS A 5 -18.13 -23.81 8.47
CA LYS A 5 -16.89 -23.42 9.15
C LYS A 5 -15.84 -24.53 9.06
N GLU A 6 -16.20 -25.74 9.46
CA GLU A 6 -15.28 -26.88 9.47
C GLU A 6 -14.76 -27.26 8.08
N VAL A 7 -15.63 -27.19 7.06
CA VAL A 7 -15.20 -27.39 5.67
C VAL A 7 -14.18 -26.34 5.26
N ILE A 8 -14.42 -25.07 5.60
CA ILE A 8 -13.54 -23.95 5.23
C ILE A 8 -12.22 -24.03 5.99
N ASP A 9 -12.23 -24.26 7.30
CA ASP A 9 -11.04 -24.39 8.15
C ASP A 9 -10.10 -25.49 7.63
N ARG A 10 -10.65 -26.67 7.35
CA ARG A 10 -9.88 -27.80 6.80
C ARG A 10 -9.39 -27.56 5.39
N PHE A 11 -10.19 -26.89 4.58
CA PHE A 11 -9.80 -26.56 3.21
C PHE A 11 -8.68 -25.52 3.20
N ILE A 12 -8.72 -24.49 4.05
CA ILE A 12 -7.62 -23.52 4.21
C ILE A 12 -6.32 -24.22 4.64
N ALA A 13 -6.41 -25.23 5.52
CA ALA A 13 -5.23 -25.93 6.01
C ALA A 13 -4.54 -26.84 4.98
N LYS A 14 -5.28 -27.39 4.00
CA LYS A 14 -4.77 -28.45 3.09
C LYS A 14 -4.98 -28.21 1.60
N ALA A 15 -5.81 -27.25 1.21
CA ALA A 15 -6.24 -26.99 -0.16
C ALA A 15 -6.85 -28.21 -0.90
N ASP A 16 -7.35 -29.20 -0.15
CA ASP A 16 -7.93 -30.44 -0.69
C ASP A 16 -9.46 -30.48 -0.48
N PRO A 17 -10.25 -31.03 -1.43
CA PRO A 17 -11.69 -31.19 -1.26
C PRO A 17 -12.07 -32.00 -0.02
N ILE A 18 -12.98 -31.47 0.80
CA ILE A 18 -13.33 -32.04 2.11
C ILE A 18 -14.51 -33.00 1.97
N SER A 19 -14.33 -34.24 2.41
CA SER A 19 -15.41 -35.24 2.43
C SER A 19 -16.16 -35.25 3.77
N SER A 20 -17.44 -35.65 3.74
CA SER A 20 -18.23 -35.81 4.96
C SER A 20 -17.62 -36.82 5.95
N ARG A 21 -16.87 -37.82 5.44
CA ARG A 21 -16.13 -38.77 6.28
C ARG A 21 -14.94 -38.13 6.97
N ASN A 22 -14.25 -37.20 6.30
CA ASN A 22 -13.14 -36.46 6.89
C ASN A 22 -13.62 -35.62 8.08
N ILE A 23 -14.76 -34.93 7.95
CA ILE A 23 -15.39 -34.14 9.01
C ILE A 23 -15.87 -35.05 10.16
N ALA A 24 -16.58 -36.14 9.85
CA ALA A 24 -17.11 -37.07 10.85
C ALA A 24 -16.03 -37.78 11.69
N GLN A 25 -14.78 -37.80 11.21
CA GLN A 25 -13.64 -38.34 11.97
C GLN A 25 -13.03 -37.33 12.94
N GLY A 26 -13.37 -36.04 12.81
CA GLY A 26 -13.02 -35.02 13.79
C GLY A 26 -13.86 -35.16 15.06
N SER A 27 -13.25 -34.95 16.22
CA SER A 27 -13.87 -35.16 17.53
C SER A 27 -14.95 -34.12 17.91
N GLU A 28 -15.19 -33.11 17.08
CA GLU A 28 -16.06 -31.97 17.41
C GLU A 28 -17.53 -32.17 17.03
N PHE A 29 -17.84 -33.12 16.15
CA PHE A 29 -19.21 -33.36 15.70
C PHE A 29 -19.69 -34.76 16.08
N ASP A 30 -20.71 -34.84 16.94
CA ASP A 30 -21.43 -36.10 17.25
C ASP A 30 -22.44 -36.46 16.15
N LEU A 31 -22.02 -36.35 14.89
CA LEU A 31 -22.85 -36.52 13.71
C LEU A 31 -22.30 -37.62 12.80
N SER A 32 -23.20 -38.42 12.24
CA SER A 32 -22.82 -39.43 11.26
C SER A 32 -22.35 -38.78 9.95
N SER A 33 -21.46 -39.48 9.24
CA SER A 33 -21.02 -39.07 7.89
C SER A 33 -22.19 -38.89 6.90
N ALA A 34 -23.31 -39.60 7.09
CA ALA A 34 -24.51 -39.45 6.28
C ALA A 34 -25.25 -38.13 6.58
N THR A 35 -25.35 -37.74 7.85
CA THR A 35 -25.95 -36.47 8.27
C THR A 35 -25.14 -35.29 7.74
N ILE A 36 -23.82 -35.33 7.92
CA ILE A 36 -22.91 -34.30 7.41
C ILE A 36 -23.01 -34.20 5.88
N ARG A 37 -23.10 -35.35 5.18
CA ARG A 37 -23.26 -35.34 3.71
C ARG A 37 -24.55 -34.64 3.27
N LYS A 38 -25.64 -34.82 4.01
CA LYS A 38 -26.92 -34.13 3.75
C LYS A 38 -26.77 -32.62 3.93
N GLU A 39 -26.20 -32.17 5.05
CA GLU A 39 -25.98 -30.74 5.30
C GLU A 39 -25.05 -30.11 4.26
N MET A 40 -23.95 -30.78 3.90
CA MET A 40 -23.06 -30.30 2.84
C MET A 40 -23.77 -30.19 1.48
N ALA A 41 -24.75 -31.05 1.20
CA ALA A 41 -25.56 -30.95 -0.02
C ALA A 41 -26.53 -29.75 0.03
N GLU A 42 -27.11 -29.44 1.19
CA GLU A 42 -27.91 -28.24 1.38
C GLU A 42 -27.06 -26.96 1.21
N LEU A 43 -25.85 -26.94 1.79
CA LEU A 43 -24.89 -25.85 1.61
C LEU A 43 -24.44 -25.66 0.15
N GLU A 44 -24.36 -26.74 -0.61
CA GLU A 44 -24.14 -26.68 -2.06
C GLU A 44 -25.33 -26.05 -2.79
N VAL A 45 -26.57 -26.48 -2.48
CA VAL A 45 -27.78 -25.90 -3.08
C VAL A 45 -27.88 -24.40 -2.76
N MET A 46 -27.45 -23.99 -1.56
CA MET A 46 -27.36 -22.58 -1.16
C MET A 46 -26.19 -21.83 -1.81
N GLY A 47 -25.29 -22.52 -2.52
CA GLY A 47 -24.16 -21.96 -3.24
C GLY A 47 -22.93 -21.62 -2.39
N TYR A 48 -22.85 -22.10 -1.14
CA TYR A 48 -21.69 -21.89 -0.27
C TYR A 48 -20.56 -22.91 -0.52
N LEU A 49 -20.92 -24.10 -0.97
CA LEU A 49 -20.00 -25.17 -1.32
C LEU A 49 -20.21 -25.58 -2.78
N THR A 50 -19.20 -26.21 -3.37
CA THR A 50 -19.28 -26.83 -4.70
C THR A 50 -18.55 -28.17 -4.72
N HIS A 51 -18.71 -28.95 -5.78
CA HIS A 51 -17.86 -30.11 -6.07
C HIS A 51 -17.08 -29.88 -7.37
N PRO A 52 -15.76 -30.14 -7.40
CA PRO A 52 -15.00 -30.07 -8.63
C PRO A 52 -15.37 -31.23 -9.59
N HIS A 53 -15.65 -32.42 -9.03
CA HIS A 53 -16.09 -33.62 -9.75
C HIS A 53 -17.07 -34.44 -8.91
N THR A 54 -17.89 -35.28 -9.54
CA THR A 54 -18.98 -36.06 -8.92
C THR A 54 -18.55 -37.02 -7.80
N SER A 55 -17.26 -37.36 -7.73
CA SER A 55 -16.65 -38.21 -6.69
C SER A 55 -15.74 -37.46 -5.70
N ALA A 56 -15.48 -36.18 -5.92
CA ALA A 56 -14.62 -35.38 -5.06
C ALA A 56 -15.39 -34.86 -3.83
N GLY A 57 -14.66 -34.54 -2.76
CA GLY A 57 -15.22 -33.79 -1.63
C GLY A 57 -15.75 -32.41 -2.03
N ARG A 58 -16.19 -31.62 -1.06
CA ARG A 58 -16.65 -30.25 -1.29
C ARG A 58 -15.54 -29.24 -1.12
N THR A 59 -15.60 -28.19 -1.91
CA THR A 59 -14.73 -27.02 -1.79
C THR A 59 -15.59 -25.78 -1.53
N PRO A 60 -15.09 -24.81 -0.74
CA PRO A 60 -15.79 -23.54 -0.57
C PRO A 60 -15.90 -22.79 -1.90
N THR A 61 -16.99 -22.03 -2.06
CA THR A 61 -17.12 -21.01 -3.11
C THR A 61 -16.71 -19.65 -2.56
N ASP A 62 -16.56 -18.65 -3.43
CA ASP A 62 -16.35 -17.25 -3.01
C ASP A 62 -17.44 -16.77 -2.04
N LYS A 63 -18.69 -17.23 -2.25
CA LYS A 63 -19.82 -16.95 -1.36
C LYS A 63 -19.64 -17.64 0.01
N GLY A 64 -19.15 -18.88 0.02
CA GLY A 64 -18.79 -19.62 1.23
C GLY A 64 -17.74 -18.88 2.06
N TYR A 65 -16.64 -18.47 1.43
CA TYR A 65 -15.59 -17.68 2.08
C TYR A 65 -16.10 -16.33 2.60
N ARG A 66 -16.91 -15.62 1.81
CA ARG A 66 -17.50 -14.35 2.24
C ARG A 66 -18.33 -14.51 3.51
N PHE A 67 -19.23 -15.51 3.53
CA PHE A 67 -20.04 -15.79 4.70
C PHE A 67 -19.20 -16.11 5.93
N TYR A 68 -18.16 -16.93 5.77
CA TYR A 68 -17.24 -17.31 6.84
C TYR A 68 -16.49 -16.11 7.43
N VAL A 69 -15.95 -15.22 6.59
CA VAL A 69 -15.29 -14.00 7.07
C VAL A 69 -16.28 -13.09 7.81
N ASP A 70 -17.46 -12.86 7.22
CA ASP A 70 -18.41 -11.87 7.72
C ASP A 70 -19.09 -12.30 9.04
N ASN A 71 -19.21 -13.60 9.31
CA ASN A 71 -20.00 -14.14 10.43
C ASN A 71 -19.23 -15.05 11.38
N VAL A 72 -18.15 -15.71 10.95
CA VAL A 72 -17.44 -16.69 11.80
C VAL A 72 -16.16 -16.09 12.36
N ILE A 73 -15.27 -15.59 11.48
CA ILE A 73 -14.01 -14.99 11.92
C ILE A 73 -14.25 -13.71 12.73
N LYS A 74 -15.22 -12.90 12.32
CA LYS A 74 -15.49 -11.61 12.97
C LYS A 74 -15.93 -11.78 14.42
N GLU A 75 -16.76 -12.79 14.70
CA GLU A 75 -17.17 -13.12 16.07
C GLU A 75 -15.97 -13.62 16.91
N GLU A 76 -15.08 -14.44 16.34
CA GLU A 76 -13.87 -14.92 17.03
C GLU A 76 -12.86 -13.80 17.30
N LEU A 77 -12.69 -12.86 16.37
CA LEU A 77 -11.80 -11.69 16.51
C LEU A 77 -12.33 -10.66 17.50
N ASP A 78 -13.64 -10.41 17.52
CA ASP A 78 -14.26 -9.48 18.49
C ASP A 78 -14.15 -10.01 19.93
N LEU A 79 -14.12 -11.34 20.11
CA LEU A 79 -13.93 -11.99 21.42
C LEU A 79 -12.47 -12.03 21.90
N SER A 80 -11.50 -11.88 20.99
CA SER A 80 -10.05 -11.94 21.29
C SER A 80 -9.38 -10.56 21.35
N ALA A 81 -10.14 -9.48 21.15
CA ALA A 81 -9.63 -8.10 21.14
C ALA A 81 -9.33 -7.50 22.54
N ASP A 82 -9.54 -8.22 23.64
CA ASP A 82 -9.30 -7.74 25.01
C ASP A 82 -7.85 -7.98 25.51
N ASP A 83 -7.08 -8.84 24.83
CA ASP A 83 -5.70 -9.10 25.20
C ASP A 83 -4.79 -8.12 24.47
N GLY A 84 -4.37 -7.05 25.17
CA GLY A 84 -3.45 -6.00 24.69
C GLY A 84 -2.03 -6.47 24.31
N GLU A 85 -1.86 -7.73 23.92
CA GLU A 85 -0.63 -8.24 23.36
C GLU A 85 -0.48 -7.75 21.91
N SER A 86 0.56 -6.95 21.71
CA SER A 86 1.00 -6.56 20.37
C SER A 86 1.20 -7.84 19.54
N SER A 87 0.43 -7.99 18.45
CA SER A 87 0.50 -9.15 17.57
C SER A 87 1.97 -9.50 17.24
N PRO A 88 2.47 -10.67 17.67
CA PRO A 88 3.89 -11.01 17.53
C PRO A 88 4.24 -11.03 16.05
N GLY A 89 5.14 -10.15 15.62
CA GLY A 89 5.67 -10.12 14.25
C GLY A 89 5.31 -8.90 13.40
N LEU A 90 4.51 -7.94 13.91
CA LEU A 90 4.21 -6.68 13.21
C LEU A 90 5.02 -5.48 13.73
N ASP A 91 6.24 -5.71 14.20
CA ASP A 91 7.05 -4.65 14.81
C ASP A 91 7.78 -3.83 13.74
N ILE A 92 7.19 -2.70 13.35
CA ILE A 92 7.81 -1.75 12.41
C ILE A 92 8.44 -0.62 13.24
N THR A 93 9.76 -0.63 13.39
CA THR A 93 10.46 0.53 13.95
C THR A 93 10.37 1.70 12.98
N ILE A 94 9.51 2.66 13.29
CA ILE A 94 9.37 3.92 12.58
C ILE A 94 10.01 5.02 13.42
N SER A 95 10.96 5.75 12.83
CA SER A 95 11.52 6.97 13.41
C SER A 95 10.96 8.16 12.65
N LYS A 96 10.87 9.32 13.32
CA LYS A 96 10.34 10.56 12.72
C LYS A 96 11.19 11.09 11.56
N ASP A 97 12.43 10.61 11.44
CA ASP A 97 13.41 11.08 10.47
C ASP A 97 13.44 10.23 9.19
N MET A 98 12.68 9.13 9.13
CA MET A 98 12.61 8.30 7.93
C MET A 98 11.79 8.97 6.83
N GLU A 99 12.30 8.91 5.60
CA GLU A 99 11.55 9.26 4.41
C GLU A 99 10.34 8.31 4.28
N ILE A 100 9.17 8.84 3.93
CA ILE A 100 7.92 8.04 3.81
C ILE A 100 8.08 6.84 2.86
N GLU A 101 8.91 6.96 1.83
CA GLU A 101 9.20 5.86 0.91
C GLU A 101 9.84 4.67 1.60
N THR A 102 10.77 4.93 2.54
CA THR A 102 11.39 3.88 3.35
C THR A 102 10.37 3.23 4.27
N ILE A 103 9.44 4.01 4.83
CA ILE A 103 8.35 3.49 5.66
C ILE A 103 7.44 2.60 4.82
N LEU A 104 6.98 3.06 3.65
CA LEU A 104 6.11 2.27 2.76
C LEU A 104 6.80 0.98 2.28
N GLN A 105 8.09 1.04 1.96
CA GLN A 105 8.86 -0.14 1.58
C GLN A 105 8.95 -1.17 2.73
N LYS A 106 9.29 -0.72 3.94
CA LYS A 106 9.33 -1.60 5.13
C LYS A 106 7.96 -2.19 5.46
N SER A 107 6.90 -1.39 5.35
CA SER A 107 5.54 -1.87 5.59
C SER A 107 5.14 -2.95 4.59
N ALA A 108 5.45 -2.77 3.29
CA ALA A 108 5.17 -3.79 2.28
C ALA A 108 5.94 -5.10 2.59
N GLU A 109 7.21 -4.99 3.01
CA GLU A 109 8.02 -6.14 3.40
C GLU A 109 7.47 -6.87 4.63
N VAL A 110 7.15 -6.14 5.70
CA VAL A 110 6.61 -6.73 6.94
C VAL A 110 5.26 -7.39 6.67
N LEU A 111 4.37 -6.75 5.92
CA LEU A 111 3.09 -7.34 5.53
C LEU A 111 3.29 -8.62 4.70
N ALA A 112 4.21 -8.62 3.73
CA ALA A 112 4.48 -9.81 2.93
C ALA A 112 5.03 -10.97 3.77
N LYS A 113 5.92 -10.69 4.73
CA LYS A 113 6.47 -11.71 5.63
C LYS A 113 5.45 -12.23 6.63
N PHE A 114 4.65 -11.33 7.22
CA PHE A 114 3.66 -11.65 8.23
C PHE A 114 2.51 -12.47 7.65
N THR A 115 2.02 -12.07 6.48
CA THR A 115 0.89 -12.74 5.82
C THR A 115 1.33 -13.94 4.98
N ASN A 116 2.62 -14.02 4.61
CA ASN A 116 3.12 -14.94 3.60
C ASN A 116 2.37 -14.79 2.25
N TYR A 117 2.06 -13.55 1.86
CA TYR A 117 1.46 -13.20 0.57
C TYR A 117 2.24 -12.08 -0.13
N LEU A 118 1.87 -11.80 -1.39
CA LEU A 118 2.28 -10.58 -2.08
C LEU A 118 1.70 -9.36 -1.35
N SER A 119 2.54 -8.41 -1.02
CA SER A 119 2.12 -7.11 -0.52
C SER A 119 2.41 -6.03 -1.56
N MET A 120 1.44 -5.16 -1.78
CA MET A 120 1.52 -4.04 -2.71
C MET A 120 1.03 -2.77 -2.01
N ILE A 121 1.84 -1.73 -2.04
CA ILE A 121 1.47 -0.41 -1.51
C ILE A 121 1.60 0.63 -2.63
N VAL A 122 0.50 1.34 -2.89
CA VAL A 122 0.47 2.48 -3.80
C VAL A 122 0.77 3.73 -3.00
N ALA A 123 1.91 4.35 -3.28
CA ALA A 123 2.28 5.58 -2.61
C ALA A 123 1.38 6.75 -3.11
N PRO A 124 1.08 7.77 -2.28
CA PRO A 124 0.40 8.99 -2.75
C PRO A 124 1.17 9.66 -3.92
N THR A 125 0.66 10.70 -4.57
CA THR A 125 1.42 11.43 -5.61
C THR A 125 1.79 12.83 -5.11
N ILE A 126 2.80 13.47 -5.72
CA ILE A 126 3.13 14.88 -5.41
C ILE A 126 1.93 15.83 -5.60
N GLN A 127 1.02 15.52 -6.54
CA GLN A 127 -0.19 16.29 -6.82
C GLN A 127 -1.21 16.28 -5.68
N GLN A 128 -1.17 15.25 -4.84
CA GLN A 128 -2.03 15.12 -3.67
C GLN A 128 -1.39 15.72 -2.41
N SER A 129 -0.21 16.32 -2.54
CA SER A 129 0.58 16.82 -1.42
C SER A 129 0.59 18.34 -1.37
N LYS A 130 0.71 18.88 -0.15
CA LYS A 130 0.88 20.32 0.06
C LYS A 130 2.36 20.67 0.21
N PHE A 131 2.71 21.87 -0.24
CA PHE A 131 4.05 22.42 -0.08
C PHE A 131 4.31 22.68 1.40
N LYS A 132 5.40 22.13 1.93
CA LYS A 132 5.80 22.35 3.33
C LYS A 132 7.07 23.19 3.41
N HIS A 133 8.08 22.84 2.62
CA HIS A 133 9.36 23.52 2.64
C HIS A 133 10.14 23.34 1.34
N ILE A 134 10.93 24.32 0.94
CA ILE A 134 11.93 24.19 -0.11
C ILE A 134 13.28 24.69 0.38
N GLU A 135 14.36 24.05 -0.07
CA GLU A 135 15.73 24.50 0.14
C GLU A 135 16.51 24.41 -1.17
N LEU A 136 17.35 25.40 -1.44
CA LEU A 136 18.21 25.49 -2.62
C LEU A 136 19.68 25.44 -2.17
N LEU A 137 20.39 24.37 -2.54
CA LEU A 137 21.77 24.13 -2.14
C LEU A 137 22.72 24.25 -3.33
N LYS A 138 23.78 25.03 -3.21
CA LYS A 138 24.85 25.12 -4.23
C LYS A 138 25.84 23.97 -4.11
N PHE A 139 26.17 23.39 -5.25
CA PHE A 139 27.25 22.41 -5.41
C PHE A 139 28.41 22.99 -6.23
N HIS A 140 29.54 22.30 -6.19
CA HIS A 140 30.71 22.69 -6.98
C HIS A 140 30.41 22.58 -8.49
N GLY A 141 30.98 23.50 -9.28
CA GLY A 141 30.73 23.56 -10.73
C GLY A 141 29.45 24.30 -11.16
N GLY A 142 28.77 25.01 -10.25
CA GLY A 142 27.59 25.84 -10.57
C GLY A 142 26.26 25.10 -10.63
N ASN A 143 26.26 23.81 -10.24
CA ASN A 143 25.05 23.03 -10.06
C ASN A 143 24.30 23.43 -8.78
N LEU A 144 22.99 23.30 -8.80
CA LEU A 144 22.09 23.53 -7.69
C LEU A 144 21.25 22.31 -7.43
N LEU A 145 20.99 22.01 -6.16
CA LEU A 145 20.03 21.02 -5.73
C LEU A 145 18.84 21.72 -5.11
N MET A 146 17.67 21.49 -5.67
CA MET A 146 16.40 21.79 -5.03
C MET A 146 16.00 20.59 -4.18
N VAL A 147 15.66 20.86 -2.92
CA VAL A 147 15.05 19.91 -1.99
C VAL A 147 13.66 20.45 -1.63
N LEU A 148 12.60 19.79 -2.10
CA LEU A 148 11.21 20.13 -1.82
C LEU A 148 10.61 19.11 -0.86
N ILE A 149 10.14 19.58 0.29
CA ILE A 149 9.49 18.78 1.32
C ILE A 149 7.99 19.06 1.29
N THR A 150 7.19 18.01 1.42
CA THR A 150 5.73 18.09 1.45
C THR A 150 5.15 17.84 2.85
N ASP A 151 3.87 18.13 3.02
CA ASP A 151 3.12 17.82 4.25
C ASP A 151 3.13 16.33 4.59
N THR A 152 3.12 15.44 3.59
CA THR A 152 3.25 13.98 3.74
C THR A 152 4.64 13.51 4.17
N GLY A 153 5.62 14.41 4.28
CA GLY A 153 7.01 14.07 4.61
C GLY A 153 7.83 13.56 3.43
N ARG A 154 7.28 13.59 2.20
CA ARG A 154 8.08 13.31 1.00
C ARG A 154 9.09 14.39 0.73
N VAL A 155 10.23 13.96 0.22
CA VAL A 155 11.35 14.81 -0.17
C VAL A 155 11.66 14.60 -1.65
N TYR A 156 11.44 15.63 -2.46
CA TYR A 156 11.79 15.66 -3.88
C TYR A 156 13.12 16.37 -4.07
N LYS A 157 14.05 15.71 -4.77
CA LYS A 157 15.43 16.20 -4.98
C LYS A 157 15.62 16.40 -6.48
N ARG A 158 16.00 17.61 -6.90
CA ARG A 158 16.24 17.94 -8.32
C ARG A 158 17.52 18.72 -8.49
N SER A 159 18.45 18.17 -9.26
CA SER A 159 19.68 18.87 -9.65
C SER A 159 19.44 19.66 -10.94
N PHE A 160 19.90 20.91 -10.99
CA PHE A 160 19.77 21.78 -12.16
C PHE A 160 20.89 22.82 -12.21
N VAL A 161 21.05 23.47 -13.36
CA VAL A 161 22.00 24.57 -13.57
C VAL A 161 21.20 25.85 -13.82
N LEU A 162 21.59 26.94 -13.15
CA LEU A 162 21.05 28.26 -13.44
C LEU A 162 21.93 29.00 -14.45
N ARG A 163 21.27 29.61 -15.45
CA ARG A 163 21.90 30.59 -16.32
C ARG A 163 21.87 31.94 -15.60
N GLY A 164 23.04 32.46 -15.22
CA GLY A 164 23.18 33.74 -14.51
C GLY A 164 24.16 33.65 -13.34
N LYS A 165 24.54 34.81 -12.79
CA LYS A 165 25.35 34.89 -11.58
C LYS A 165 24.45 35.21 -10.39
N TYR A 166 23.93 34.18 -9.73
CA TYR A 166 23.13 34.32 -8.51
C TYR A 166 24.01 34.13 -7.27
N THR A 167 23.95 35.08 -6.34
CA THR A 167 24.64 35.02 -5.06
C THR A 167 23.95 34.05 -4.11
N ASP A 168 24.58 33.73 -2.98
CA ASP A 168 23.93 32.91 -1.94
C ASP A 168 22.75 33.65 -1.29
N LEU A 169 22.85 34.98 -1.20
CA LEU A 169 21.78 35.85 -0.72
C LEU A 169 20.56 35.80 -1.65
N ASP A 170 20.77 35.73 -2.97
CA ASP A 170 19.67 35.62 -3.93
C ASP A 170 18.90 34.31 -3.74
N LEU A 171 19.62 33.20 -3.55
CA LEU A 171 19.01 31.90 -3.30
C LEU A 171 18.26 31.86 -1.98
N GLN A 172 18.84 32.43 -0.92
CA GLN A 172 18.16 32.55 0.37
C GLN A 172 16.90 33.42 0.26
N GLY A 173 16.98 34.54 -0.45
CA GLY A 173 15.85 35.42 -0.72
C GLY A 173 14.70 34.68 -1.39
N VAL A 174 14.99 33.96 -2.48
CA VAL A 174 13.98 33.14 -3.18
C VAL A 174 13.44 32.03 -2.29
N THR A 175 14.32 31.32 -1.58
CA THR A 175 13.91 30.26 -0.65
C THR A 175 12.94 30.80 0.41
N ASN A 176 13.20 31.98 0.98
CA ASN A 176 12.33 32.62 1.95
C ASN A 176 10.99 33.04 1.35
N ILE A 177 11.00 33.63 0.15
CA ILE A 177 9.78 34.02 -0.57
C ILE A 177 8.89 32.80 -0.81
N LEU A 178 9.45 31.72 -1.36
CA LEU A 178 8.72 30.48 -1.65
C LEU A 178 8.17 29.85 -0.37
N ASN A 179 9.01 29.70 0.66
CA ASN A 179 8.61 29.12 1.94
C ASN A 179 7.52 29.91 2.67
N SER A 180 7.52 31.25 2.53
CA SER A 180 6.51 32.10 3.16
C SER A 180 5.18 32.07 2.41
N GLN A 181 5.20 31.99 1.08
CA GLN A 181 4.00 32.22 0.26
C GLN A 181 3.35 30.95 -0.28
N LEU A 182 4.12 29.86 -0.38
CA LEU A 182 3.63 28.58 -0.89
C LEU A 182 3.30 27.58 0.21
N ARG A 183 3.62 27.88 1.48
CA ARG A 183 3.29 27.00 2.61
C ARG A 183 1.81 26.61 2.60
N ASP A 184 1.57 25.32 2.79
CA ASP A 184 0.25 24.66 2.84
C ASP A 184 -0.59 24.78 1.56
N LYS A 185 -0.05 25.36 0.48
CA LYS A 185 -0.69 25.33 -0.85
C LYS A 185 -0.53 23.96 -1.48
N ASN A 186 -1.53 23.53 -2.23
CA ASN A 186 -1.42 22.33 -3.05
C ASN A 186 -0.34 22.56 -4.12
N ILE A 187 0.58 21.60 -4.24
CA ILE A 187 1.72 21.70 -5.15
C ILE A 187 1.28 21.78 -6.61
N ILE A 188 0.18 21.13 -6.99
CA ILE A 188 -0.34 21.17 -8.36
C ILE A 188 -0.80 22.57 -8.79
N ASP A 189 -1.25 23.38 -7.84
CA ASP A 189 -1.85 24.69 -8.08
C ASP A 189 -0.81 25.81 -8.06
N ILE A 190 0.47 25.51 -7.76
CA ILE A 190 1.52 26.54 -7.63
C ILE A 190 1.78 27.22 -8.98
N GLY A 191 1.41 28.50 -9.06
CA GLY A 191 1.74 29.41 -10.15
C GLY A 191 2.74 30.49 -9.77
N ILE A 192 3.20 31.27 -10.75
CA ILE A 192 3.95 32.51 -10.45
C ILE A 192 3.00 33.59 -9.95
N GLU A 193 1.76 33.56 -10.41
CA GLU A 193 0.64 34.41 -10.03
C GLU A 193 0.34 34.34 -8.51
N ASP A 194 0.73 33.25 -7.86
CA ASP A 194 0.63 33.06 -6.42
C ASP A 194 1.66 33.83 -5.60
N ILE A 195 2.70 34.35 -6.26
CA ILE A 195 3.87 34.93 -5.61
C ILE A 195 3.88 36.45 -5.76
N LYS A 196 3.78 37.13 -4.62
CA LYS A 196 3.94 38.57 -4.49
C LYS A 196 5.40 38.90 -4.22
N ILE A 197 6.09 39.41 -5.25
CA ILE A 197 7.48 39.86 -5.13
C ILE A 197 7.48 41.37 -4.85
N GLN A 198 8.16 41.77 -3.78
CA GLN A 198 8.25 43.19 -3.40
C GLN A 198 9.09 43.96 -4.42
N LYS A 199 8.85 45.26 -4.54
CA LYS A 199 9.55 46.11 -5.52
C LYS A 199 11.08 46.07 -5.36
N GLY A 200 11.58 45.96 -4.14
CA GLY A 200 13.01 45.81 -3.84
C GLY A 200 13.63 44.49 -4.31
N ASP A 201 12.81 43.44 -4.47
CA ASP A 201 13.23 42.08 -4.84
C ASP A 201 12.92 41.75 -6.30
N SER A 202 12.56 42.74 -7.12
CA SER A 202 12.14 42.53 -8.51
C SER A 202 13.20 41.82 -9.36
N TYR A 203 14.48 41.91 -9.00
CA TYR A 203 15.57 41.21 -9.68
C TYR A 203 15.50 39.67 -9.49
N LEU A 204 14.79 39.19 -8.46
CA LEU A 204 14.60 37.76 -8.17
C LEU A 204 13.48 37.11 -8.99
N ILE A 205 12.65 37.89 -9.70
CA ILE A 205 11.49 37.38 -10.46
C ILE A 205 11.88 36.25 -11.42
N LEU A 206 13.00 36.39 -12.15
CA LEU A 206 13.46 35.37 -13.08
C LEU A 206 13.85 34.07 -12.37
N LEU A 207 14.49 34.18 -11.22
CA LEU A 207 14.89 33.02 -10.42
C LEU A 207 13.68 32.31 -9.83
N VAL A 208 12.74 33.07 -9.24
CA VAL A 208 11.48 32.54 -8.70
C VAL A 208 10.70 31.77 -9.78
N ASN A 209 10.53 32.38 -10.96
CA ASN A 209 9.90 31.73 -12.11
C ASN A 209 10.58 30.41 -12.47
N LYS A 210 11.92 30.41 -12.53
CA LYS A 210 12.67 29.21 -12.88
C LYS A 210 12.49 28.09 -11.86
N ILE A 211 12.44 28.41 -10.56
CA ILE A 211 12.19 27.41 -9.52
C ILE A 211 10.76 26.85 -9.62
N ILE A 212 9.75 27.68 -9.89
CA ILE A 212 8.38 27.21 -10.11
C ILE A 212 8.30 26.28 -11.33
N GLU A 213 8.97 26.60 -12.44
CA GLU A 213 9.05 25.71 -13.59
C GLU A 213 9.62 24.34 -13.22
N ILE A 214 10.69 24.31 -12.43
CA ILE A 214 11.31 23.07 -11.97
C ILE A 214 10.36 22.27 -11.07
N ILE A 215 9.61 22.93 -10.17
CA ILE A 215 8.57 22.28 -9.37
C ILE A 215 7.50 21.66 -10.28
N LYS A 216 7.06 22.39 -11.33
CA LYS A 216 6.10 21.90 -12.33
C LYS A 216 6.62 20.71 -13.13
N GLU A 217 7.90 20.71 -13.48
CA GLU A 217 8.55 19.55 -14.11
C GLU A 217 8.56 18.34 -13.18
N CYS A 218 8.90 18.52 -11.89
CA CYS A 218 8.83 17.44 -10.90
C CYS A 218 7.43 16.84 -10.80
N ILE A 219 6.38 17.66 -10.83
CA ILE A 219 4.98 17.18 -10.82
C ILE A 219 4.66 16.31 -12.04
N LYS A 220 5.13 16.71 -13.23
CA LYS A 220 4.86 15.99 -14.48
C LYS A 220 5.58 14.65 -14.55
N GLU A 221 6.81 14.58 -14.04
CA GLU A 221 7.57 13.33 -14.02
C GLU A 221 7.00 12.31 -13.04
N ASP A 222 6.52 12.77 -11.87
CA ASP A 222 5.88 11.92 -10.87
C ASP A 222 4.56 11.31 -11.38
N PHE A 223 3.91 11.95 -12.36
CA PHE A 223 2.70 11.42 -13.02
C PHE A 223 2.93 10.10 -13.76
N HIS A 224 4.14 9.86 -14.27
CA HIS A 224 4.44 8.66 -15.04
C HIS A 224 4.73 7.44 -14.16
N TYR A 225 4.94 7.64 -12.86
CA TYR A 225 5.32 6.58 -11.94
C TYR A 225 4.59 6.74 -10.61
N ASN A 226 3.33 6.27 -10.53
CA ASN A 226 2.81 5.88 -9.22
C ASN A 226 3.79 4.86 -8.65
N ARG A 227 4.55 5.24 -7.62
CA ARG A 227 5.53 4.35 -6.99
C ARG A 227 4.74 3.25 -6.28
N ILE A 228 4.76 2.07 -6.88
CA ILE A 228 4.21 0.86 -6.29
C ILE A 228 5.36 0.15 -5.56
N PHE A 229 5.22 -0.01 -4.26
CA PHE A 229 6.13 -0.83 -3.46
C PHE A 229 5.56 -2.25 -3.43
N ILE A 230 6.28 -3.19 -4.04
CA ILE A 230 5.87 -4.60 -4.14
C ILE A 230 6.86 -5.44 -3.34
N HIS A 231 6.36 -6.33 -2.50
CA HIS A 231 7.18 -7.31 -1.79
C HIS A 231 6.50 -8.68 -1.76
N GLY A 232 7.28 -9.76 -1.71
CA GLY A 232 6.73 -11.13 -1.65
C GLY A 232 6.40 -11.76 -3.00
N THR A 233 6.97 -11.26 -4.11
CA THR A 233 6.81 -11.87 -5.45
C THR A 233 7.24 -13.32 -5.51
N SER A 234 8.29 -13.69 -4.76
CA SER A 234 8.75 -15.08 -4.62
C SER A 234 7.83 -15.97 -3.78
N VAL A 235 6.93 -15.36 -2.99
CA VAL A 235 5.98 -16.09 -2.13
C VAL A 235 4.80 -16.61 -2.94
N ILE A 236 4.40 -15.92 -4.01
CA ILE A 236 3.36 -16.39 -4.94
C ILE A 236 3.68 -17.80 -5.45
N LEU A 237 4.95 -18.09 -5.74
CA LEU A 237 5.40 -19.39 -6.25
C LEU A 237 5.27 -20.53 -5.23
N LYS A 238 5.08 -20.22 -3.95
CA LYS A 238 4.92 -21.20 -2.88
C LYS A 238 3.46 -21.45 -2.52
N GLN A 239 2.52 -20.70 -3.10
CA GLN A 239 1.10 -20.84 -2.79
C GLN A 239 0.49 -22.01 -3.58
N PRO A 240 -0.28 -22.91 -2.92
CA PRO A 240 -0.83 -24.12 -3.54
C PRO A 240 -1.64 -23.85 -4.82
N GLU A 241 -2.33 -22.71 -4.88
CA GLU A 241 -3.21 -22.32 -5.98
C GLU A 241 -2.47 -21.86 -7.24
N PHE A 242 -1.18 -21.56 -7.12
CA PHE A 242 -0.31 -21.03 -8.19
C PHE A 242 0.75 -22.03 -8.66
N ILE A 243 0.68 -23.29 -8.20
CA ILE A 243 1.52 -24.38 -8.74
C ILE A 243 1.23 -24.61 -10.23
N ASP A 244 -0.01 -24.33 -10.69
CA ASP A 244 -0.34 -24.32 -12.12
C ASP A 244 0.07 -22.98 -12.77
N LEU A 245 1.22 -23.00 -13.45
CA LEU A 245 1.81 -21.87 -14.17
C LEU A 245 0.84 -21.18 -15.16
N LYS A 246 -0.24 -21.84 -15.61
CA LYS A 246 -1.24 -21.20 -16.47
C LYS A 246 -2.04 -20.10 -15.77
N ARG A 247 -2.22 -20.18 -14.46
CA ARG A 247 -2.89 -19.15 -13.65
C ARG A 247 -2.02 -17.91 -13.42
N PHE A 248 -0.72 -18.02 -13.61
CA PHE A 248 0.24 -16.93 -13.40
C PHE A 248 0.14 -15.81 -14.46
N ARG A 249 -0.26 -16.13 -15.70
CA ARG A 249 -0.31 -15.17 -16.83
C ARG A 249 -1.39 -14.08 -16.71
N ILE A 250 -2.22 -14.12 -15.68
CA ILE A 250 -3.36 -13.22 -15.47
C ILE A 250 -3.03 -12.12 -14.43
N PHE A 251 -1.90 -12.24 -13.71
CA PHE A 251 -1.44 -11.27 -12.70
C PHE A 251 -0.25 -10.43 -13.18
#